data_AF-A0A7L9FL93-F1
#
_entry.id   AF-A0A7L9FL93-F1
#
_cell.length_a   1.000
_cell.length_b   1.000
_cell.length_c   1.000
_cell.angle_alpha   90.00
_cell.angle_beta   90.00
_cell.angle_gamma   90.00
#
_symmetry.space_group_name_H-M   'P 1'
#
loop_
_entity.id
_entity.type
_entity.pdbx_description
1 polymer ?
#
loop_
_entity_poly.entity_id
_entity_poly.type
_entity_poly.pdbx_seq_one_letter_code
_entity_poly.pdbx_strand_id
1 'polypeptide(L)'
;MNSRLILQARKALSEGRVKKIKVEGLVADSKPAELFVVESRDRKRLYVVVPGVYCSCEDFLFSVFYKEKSKACYHMIAVEIAIKEGISLKKEHMSFDELYKKLLASL
;
A
#
# COMPACT_ATOMS: atom_id res chain seq x y z
N MET A 1 -4.66 18.51 7.55
CA MET A 1 -3.95 17.28 7.13
C MET A 1 -2.47 17.46 7.45
N ASN A 2 -1.81 16.50 8.12
CA ASN A 2 -0.43 16.67 8.62
C ASN A 2 0.56 16.82 7.43
N SER A 3 1.27 17.95 7.37
CA SER A 3 2.18 18.30 6.27
C SER A 3 3.30 17.27 6.05
N ARG A 4 3.75 16.61 7.12
CA ARG A 4 4.78 15.56 7.06
C ARG A 4 4.30 14.31 6.32
N LEU A 5 3.06 13.88 6.53
CA LEU A 5 2.51 12.67 5.89
C LEU A 5 2.37 12.87 4.39
N ILE A 6 1.98 14.08 3.96
CA ILE A 6 1.89 14.43 2.53
C ILE A 6 3.28 14.38 1.88
N LEU A 7 4.31 14.91 2.55
CA LEU A 7 5.68 14.84 2.04
C LEU A 7 6.16 13.40 1.89
N GLN A 8 5.88 12.53 2.88
CA GLN A 8 6.20 11.11 2.82
C GLN A 8 5.46 10.39 1.69
N ALA A 9 4.17 10.71 1.50
CA ALA A 9 3.34 10.17 0.43
C ALA A 9 3.88 10.55 -0.96
N ARG A 10 4.18 11.84 -1.18
CA ARG A 10 4.79 12.30 -2.44
C ARG A 10 6.16 11.68 -2.68
N LYS A 11 6.98 11.54 -1.64
CA LYS A 11 8.27 10.83 -1.73
C LYS A 11 8.09 9.36 -2.13
N ALA A 12 7.07 8.67 -1.63
CA ALA A 12 6.78 7.30 -2.04
C ALA A 12 6.41 7.16 -3.51
N LEU A 13 5.65 8.14 -4.03
CA LEU A 13 5.33 8.20 -5.45
C LEU A 13 6.57 8.47 -6.30
N SER A 14 7.38 9.47 -5.94
CA SER A 14 8.58 9.83 -6.70
C SER A 14 9.63 8.72 -6.74
N GLU A 15 9.70 7.90 -5.69
CA GLU A 15 10.61 6.74 -5.60
C GLU A 15 10.06 5.48 -6.29
N GLY A 16 8.87 5.55 -6.90
CA GLY A 16 8.23 4.41 -7.55
C GLY A 16 7.86 3.28 -6.60
N ARG A 17 7.62 3.59 -5.32
CA ARG A 17 7.26 2.60 -4.29
C ARG A 17 5.77 2.26 -4.29
N VAL A 18 4.93 3.13 -4.86
CA VAL A 18 3.49 2.88 -5.02
C VAL A 18 3.26 2.12 -6.31
N LYS A 19 2.60 0.96 -6.23
CA LYS A 19 2.39 0.05 -7.36
C LYS A 19 0.97 -0.50 -7.37
N LYS A 20 0.55 -0.98 -8.54
CA LYS A 20 -0.58 -1.91 -8.67
C LYS A 20 -0.01 -3.30 -8.92
N ILE A 21 -0.52 -4.30 -8.20
CA ILE A 21 -0.15 -5.69 -8.44
C ILE A 21 -1.38 -6.50 -8.82
N LYS A 22 -1.19 -7.47 -9.72
CA LYS A 22 -2.16 -8.51 -10.01
C LYS A 22 -1.71 -9.80 -9.33
N VAL A 23 -2.58 -10.37 -8.51
CA VAL A 23 -2.28 -11.53 -7.66
C VAL A 23 -3.19 -12.68 -8.04
N GLU A 24 -2.57 -13.82 -8.31
CA GLU A 24 -3.25 -15.06 -8.68
C GLU A 24 -3.11 -16.09 -7.55
N GLY A 25 -4.05 -17.04 -7.49
CA GLY A 25 -3.97 -18.17 -6.54
C GLY A 25 -4.29 -17.81 -5.09
N LEU A 26 -5.08 -16.76 -4.82
CA LEU A 26 -5.56 -16.44 -3.47
C LEU A 26 -6.44 -17.55 -2.89
N VAL A 27 -7.30 -18.13 -3.73
CA VAL A 27 -8.15 -19.29 -3.46
C VAL A 27 -8.20 -20.15 -4.72
N ALA A 28 -8.38 -21.47 -4.60
CA ALA A 28 -8.61 -22.35 -5.75
C ALA A 28 -9.73 -21.78 -6.64
N ASP A 29 -9.48 -21.74 -7.95
CA ASP A 29 -10.40 -21.23 -8.98
C ASP A 29 -10.85 -19.77 -8.84
N SER A 30 -10.13 -18.95 -8.05
CA SER A 30 -10.43 -17.52 -7.92
C SER A 30 -9.90 -16.69 -9.10
N LYS A 31 -10.65 -15.63 -9.45
CA LYS A 31 -10.15 -14.62 -10.37
C LYS A 31 -8.96 -13.88 -9.74
N PRO A 32 -7.99 -13.45 -10.56
CA PRO A 32 -6.89 -12.63 -10.07
C PRO A 32 -7.40 -11.35 -9.39
N ALA A 33 -6.82 -11.00 -8.25
CA ALA A 33 -7.12 -9.75 -7.55
C ALA A 33 -6.14 -8.65 -7.99
N GLU A 34 -6.65 -7.43 -8.18
CA GLU A 34 -5.81 -6.24 -8.34
C GLU A 34 -5.71 -5.48 -7.03
N LEU A 35 -4.49 -5.26 -6.55
CA LEU A 35 -4.23 -4.60 -5.27
C LEU A 35 -3.34 -3.37 -5.47
N PHE A 36 -3.55 -2.34 -4.66
CA PHE A 36 -2.53 -1.32 -4.46
C PHE A 36 -1.56 -1.78 -3.39
N VAL A 37 -0.27 -1.57 -3.64
CA VAL A 37 0.77 -1.82 -2.64
C VAL A 37 1.74 -0.65 -2.57
N VAL A 38 2.31 -0.47 -1.39
CA VAL A 38 3.40 0.48 -1.18
C VAL A 38 4.59 -0.25 -0.58
N GLU A 39 5.75 -0.17 -1.23
CA GLU A 39 7.00 -0.71 -0.70
C GLU A 39 7.51 0.12 0.49
N SER A 40 8.10 -0.57 1.48
CA SER A 40 8.93 0.09 2.49
C SER A 40 10.13 0.81 1.86
N ARG A 41 10.77 1.69 2.63
CA ARG A 41 11.93 2.46 2.15
C ARG A 41 13.10 1.58 1.71
N ASP A 42 13.33 0.48 2.41
CA ASP A 42 14.35 -0.53 2.09
C ASP A 42 13.86 -1.60 1.09
N ARG A 43 12.61 -1.47 0.61
CA ARG A 43 11.94 -2.38 -0.34
C ARG A 43 11.85 -3.85 0.11
N LYS A 44 12.03 -4.12 1.40
CA LYS A 44 11.90 -5.46 1.98
C LYS A 44 10.46 -5.85 2.30
N ARG A 45 9.60 -4.87 2.54
CA ARG A 45 8.20 -5.06 2.96
C ARG A 45 7.25 -4.49 1.91
N LEU A 46 6.09 -5.14 1.75
CA LEU A 46 4.96 -4.61 0.98
C LEU A 46 3.79 -4.35 1.90
N TYR A 47 3.29 -3.11 1.85
CA TYR A 47 2.06 -2.73 2.54
C TYR A 47 0.91 -2.79 1.55
N VAL A 48 -0.09 -3.65 1.82
CA VAL A 48 -1.33 -3.71 1.03
C VAL A 48 -2.20 -2.52 1.43
N VAL A 49 -2.74 -1.83 0.43
CA VAL A 49 -3.59 -0.66 0.62
C VAL A 49 -4.92 -0.88 -0.09
N VAL A 50 -6.01 -0.73 0.65
CA VAL A 50 -7.36 -0.59 0.09
C VAL A 50 -7.71 0.90 0.17
N PRO A 51 -7.82 1.61 -0.97
CA PRO A 51 -8.07 3.06 -0.99
C PRO A 51 -9.24 3.46 -0.10
N GLY A 52 -9.05 4.48 0.72
CA GLY A 52 -10.06 4.99 1.65
C GLY A 52 -10.43 4.07 2.84
N VAL A 53 -9.96 2.82 2.88
CA VAL A 53 -10.46 1.81 3.84
C VAL A 53 -9.35 1.28 4.75
N TYR A 54 -8.22 0.83 4.20
CA TYR A 54 -7.25 0.04 4.97
C TYR A 54 -5.82 0.19 4.47
N CYS A 55 -4.86 0.07 5.38
CA CYS A 55 -3.47 -0.20 5.05
C CYS A 55 -2.88 -1.19 6.06
N SER A 56 -2.07 -2.15 5.58
CA SER A 56 -1.44 -3.16 6.43
C SER A 56 -0.25 -2.66 7.25
N CYS A 57 0.04 -1.36 7.29
CA CYS A 57 1.15 -0.83 8.07
C CYS A 57 0.75 -0.59 9.53
N GLU A 58 1.71 -0.68 10.45
CA GLU A 58 1.52 -0.44 11.87
C GLU A 58 0.95 0.96 12.18
N ASP A 59 1.35 1.98 11.41
CA ASP A 59 0.81 3.34 11.55
C ASP A 59 -0.70 3.41 11.33
N PHE A 60 -1.25 2.60 10.41
CA PHE A 60 -2.69 2.52 10.23
C PHE A 60 -3.33 1.88 11.46
N LEU A 61 -2.84 0.71 11.87
CA LEU A 61 -3.40 -0.02 13.01
C LEU A 61 -3.42 0.84 14.28
N PHE A 62 -2.26 1.41 14.65
CA PHE A 62 -2.16 2.11 15.92
C PHE A 62 -2.59 3.57 15.86
N SER A 63 -2.24 4.31 14.81
CA SER A 63 -2.48 5.76 14.78
C SER A 63 -3.81 6.13 14.14
N VAL A 64 -4.28 5.35 13.16
CA VAL A 64 -5.56 5.61 12.48
C VAL A 64 -6.69 4.86 13.17
N PHE A 65 -6.56 3.54 13.33
CA PHE A 65 -7.65 2.70 13.85
C PHE A 65 -7.77 2.77 15.37
N TYR A 66 -6.73 2.41 16.13
CA TYR A 66 -6.86 2.34 17.60
C TYR A 66 -6.85 3.70 18.31
N LYS A 67 -5.96 4.63 17.90
CA LYS A 67 -5.80 5.92 18.59
C LYS A 67 -6.61 7.05 17.97
N GLU A 68 -7.14 6.86 16.76
CA GLU A 68 -7.88 7.87 16.00
C GLU A 68 -7.17 9.23 15.88
N LYS A 69 -5.82 9.24 15.94
CA LYS A 69 -4.99 10.47 15.89
C LYS A 69 -4.84 11.03 14.48
N SER A 70 -5.16 10.23 13.48
CA SER A 70 -5.09 10.57 12.06
C SER A 70 -6.22 9.88 11.31
N LYS A 71 -6.66 10.46 10.20
CA LYS A 71 -7.63 9.81 9.29
C LYS A 71 -6.98 8.80 8.34
N ALA A 72 -5.65 8.85 8.18
CA ALA A 72 -4.92 8.00 7.23
C ALA A 72 -3.42 7.92 7.55
N CYS A 73 -2.77 6.81 7.19
CA CYS A 73 -1.31 6.73 7.14
C CYS A 73 -0.79 7.30 5.81
N TYR A 74 0.52 7.56 5.70
CA TYR A 74 1.07 8.14 4.47
C TYR A 74 0.94 7.20 3.25
N HIS A 75 0.86 5.88 3.45
CA HIS A 75 0.66 4.92 2.36
C HIS A 75 -0.72 5.09 1.71
N MET A 76 -1.77 5.24 2.51
CA MET A 76 -3.12 5.52 2.01
C MET A 76 -3.15 6.86 1.27
N ILE A 77 -2.50 7.89 1.84
CA ILE A 77 -2.42 9.21 1.20
C ILE A 77 -1.68 9.10 -0.15
N ALA A 78 -0.62 8.30 -0.25
CA ALA A 78 0.12 8.13 -1.50
C ALA A 78 -0.74 7.48 -2.59
N VAL A 79 -1.52 6.45 -2.24
CA VAL A 79 -2.45 5.79 -3.18
C VAL A 79 -3.59 6.73 -3.58
N GLU A 80 -4.16 7.46 -2.63
CA GLU A 80 -5.19 8.48 -2.92
C GLU A 80 -4.69 9.56 -3.87
N ILE A 81 -3.47 10.07 -3.66
CA ILE A 81 -2.84 11.05 -4.57
C ILE A 81 -2.68 10.43 -5.96
N ALA A 82 -2.16 9.20 -6.06
CA ALA A 82 -1.98 8.55 -7.35
C ALA A 82 -3.30 8.39 -8.12
N ILE A 83 -4.38 8.01 -7.43
CA ILE A 83 -5.71 7.85 -8.03
C ILE A 83 -6.26 9.20 -8.49
N LYS A 84 -6.24 10.21 -7.61
CA LYS A 84 -6.84 11.53 -7.89
C LYS A 84 -6.09 12.32 -8.95
N GLU A 85 -4.75 12.23 -8.95
CA GLU A 85 -3.89 12.93 -9.91
C GLU A 85 -3.67 12.11 -11.20
N GLY A 86 -4.25 10.90 -11.32
CA GLY A 86 -4.12 10.07 -12.51
C GLY A 86 -2.70 9.57 -12.78
N ILE A 87 -1.89 9.39 -11.72
CA ILE A 87 -0.50 8.97 -11.84
C ILE A 87 -0.43 7.52 -12.35
N SER A 88 0.33 7.31 -13.43
CA SER A 88 0.59 5.98 -13.94
C SER A 88 1.48 5.20 -12.96
N LEU A 89 0.90 4.18 -12.32
CA LEU A 89 1.61 3.30 -11.41
C LEU A 89 2.17 2.09 -12.15
N LYS A 90 3.38 1.66 -11.77
CA LYS A 90 3.94 0.40 -12.27
C LYS A 90 2.98 -0.74 -11.92
N LYS A 91 2.70 -1.57 -12.93
CA LYS A 91 1.91 -2.79 -12.79
C LYS A 91 2.84 -3.99 -12.76
N GLU A 92 2.68 -4.85 -11.76
CA GLU A 92 3.46 -6.08 -11.61
C GLU A 92 2.53 -7.27 -11.40
N HIS A 93 2.95 -8.46 -11.84
CA HIS A 93 2.30 -9.71 -11.46
C HIS A 93 3.07 -10.33 -10.31
N MET A 94 2.35 -10.93 -9.37
CA MET A 94 2.94 -11.55 -8.18
C MET A 94 2.10 -12.75 -7.77
N SER A 95 2.74 -13.86 -7.39
CA SER A 95 1.99 -14.99 -6.82
C SER A 95 1.50 -14.66 -5.41
N PHE A 96 0.46 -15.35 -4.94
CA PHE A 96 0.01 -15.19 -3.56
C PHE A 96 1.14 -15.49 -2.54
N ASP A 97 1.96 -16.52 -2.78
CA ASP A 97 3.10 -16.86 -1.90
C ASP A 97 4.15 -15.76 -1.82
N GLU A 98 4.47 -15.12 -2.94
CA GLU A 98 5.41 -14.00 -2.98
C GLU A 98 4.87 -12.79 -2.23
N LEU A 99 3.59 -12.47 -2.43
CA LEU A 99 2.91 -11.41 -1.70
C LEU A 99 2.93 -11.71 -0.20
N TYR A 100 2.55 -12.94 0.18
CA TYR A 100 2.46 -13.37 1.56
C TYR A 100 3.81 -13.29 2.27
N LYS A 101 4.91 -13.73 1.62
CA LYS A 101 6.27 -13.59 2.15
C LYS A 101 6.66 -12.14 2.40
N LYS A 102 6.37 -11.23 1.46
CA LYS A 102 6.70 -9.80 1.59
C LYS A 102 5.79 -9.06 2.58
N LEU A 103 4.55 -9.52 2.74
CA LEU A 103 3.61 -8.99 3.71
C LEU A 103 3.99 -9.45 5.12
N LEU A 104 4.34 -10.72 5.33
CA LEU A 104 4.76 -11.21 6.65
C LEU A 104 6.13 -10.70 7.08
N ALA A 105 7.03 -10.39 6.14
CA ALA A 105 8.27 -9.67 6.47
C ALA A 105 8.01 -8.27 7.06
N SER A 106 6.76 -7.80 7.02
CA SER A 106 6.31 -6.53 7.60
C SER A 106 5.84 -6.61 9.06
N LEU A 107 5.70 -7.83 9.60
CA LEU A 107 5.48 -8.12 11.02
C LEU A 107 6.81 -8.39 11.74
#